data_AF-A0A5K1HNI0-F1
#
_entry.id   AF-A0A5K1HNI0-F1
#
_cell.length_a   1.000
_cell.length_b   1.000
_cell.length_c   1.000
_cell.angle_alpha   90.00
_cell.angle_beta   90.00
_cell.angle_gamma   90.00
#
_symmetry.space_group_name_H-M   'P 1'
#
loop_
_entity.id
_entity.type
_entity.pdbx_description
1 polymer ?
#
loop_
_entity_poly.entity_id
_entity_poly.type
_entity_poly.pdbx_seq_one_letter_code
_entity_poly.pdbx_strand_id
1 'polypeptide(L)' 'AGITTTLNARTSILAAANPLYGRYNRHETVHKNINLPAALLSRFDLIFILLDESKQDRDLAMARHIGM' A
#
# COMPACT_ATOMS: atom_id res chain seq x y z
N ALA A 1 35.76 17.21 -6.36
CA ALA A 1 34.39 16.90 -5.90
C ALA A 1 34.43 16.69 -4.40
N GLY A 2 33.81 17.57 -3.61
CA GLY A 2 34.00 17.59 -2.16
C GLY A 2 32.99 18.47 -1.45
N ILE A 3 31.70 18.28 -1.74
CA ILE A 3 30.63 18.97 -1.02
C ILE A 3 29.88 17.92 -0.20
N THR A 4 30.12 17.96 1.10
CA THR A 4 29.33 17.23 2.09
C THR A 4 28.39 18.23 2.73
N THR A 5 27.11 18.16 2.37
CA THR A 5 26.08 19.04 2.92
C THR A 5 24.83 18.24 3.24
N THR A 6 24.15 18.64 4.31
CA THR A 6 22.88 18.05 4.74
C THR A 6 21.77 19.05 4.46
N LEU A 7 20.76 18.61 3.70
CA LEU A 7 19.60 19.43 3.35
C LEU A 7 18.37 18.90 4.07
N ASN A 8 17.49 19.82 4.49
CA ASN A 8 16.24 19.46 5.14
C ASN A 8 15.20 19.01 4.10
N ALA A 9 14.56 17.87 4.33
CA ALA A 9 13.43 17.38 3.53
C ALA A 9 12.18 17.24 4.43
N ARG A 10 11.33 18.27 4.45
CA ARG A 10 10.05 18.28 5.18
C ARG A 10 8.90 17.87 4.26
N THR A 11 8.88 16.60 3.89
CA THR A 11 7.86 16.07 2.96
C THR A 11 7.13 14.89 3.58
N SER A 12 5.83 14.83 3.38
CA SER A 12 5.04 13.63 3.63
C SER A 12 5.20 12.65 2.46
N ILE A 13 5.18 11.36 2.74
CA ILE A 13 5.26 10.30 1.73
C ILE A 13 3.90 9.60 1.65
N LEU A 14 3.37 9.50 0.43
CA LEU A 14 2.28 8.60 0.09
C LEU A 14 2.86 7.48 -0.79
N ALA A 15 2.64 6.23 -0.40
CA ALA A 15 3.17 5.06 -1.11
C ALA A 15 2.04 4.07 -1.41
N ALA A 16 2.16 3.39 -2.55
CA ALA A 16 1.31 2.27 -2.94
C ALA A 16 2.20 1.06 -3.18
N ALA A 17 1.79 -0.10 -2.66
CA ALA A 17 2.52 -1.35 -2.82
C ALA A 17 1.52 -2.50 -3.06
N ASN A 18 1.96 -3.49 -3.83
CA ASN A 18 1.17 -4.68 -4.12
C ASN A 18 1.61 -5.84 -3.22
N PRO A 19 0.70 -6.77 -2.87
CA PRO A 19 1.08 -7.99 -2.17
C PRO A 19 2.05 -8.84 -3.00
N LEU A 20 2.97 -9.54 -2.33
CA LEU A 20 4.06 -10.30 -2.94
C LEU A 20 3.59 -11.35 -3.96
N TYR A 21 2.47 -12.01 -3.67
CA TYR A 21 1.88 -13.07 -4.51
C TYR A 21 0.62 -12.60 -5.24
N GLY A 22 0.47 -11.29 -5.46
CA GLY A 22 -0.67 -10.69 -6.17
C GLY A 22 -1.97 -10.60 -5.36
N ARG A 23 -2.14 -11.41 -4.31
CA ARG A 23 -3.27 -11.31 -3.36
C ARG A 23 -2.78 -11.17 -1.93
N TYR A 24 -3.49 -10.37 -1.15
CA TYR A 24 -3.20 -10.20 0.27
C TYR A 24 -3.67 -11.43 1.07
N ASN A 25 -2.76 -12.08 1.78
CA ASN A 25 -3.06 -13.18 2.68
C ASN A 25 -3.40 -12.63 4.07
N ARG A 26 -4.66 -12.82 4.50
CA ARG A 26 -5.19 -12.36 5.78
C ARG A 26 -4.64 -13.11 7.00
N HIS A 27 -4.06 -14.28 6.77
CA HIS A 27 -3.45 -15.09 7.82
C HIS A 27 -1.99 -14.75 8.07
N GLU A 28 -1.42 -13.82 7.29
CA GLU A 28 -0.04 -13.39 7.40
C GLU A 28 0.08 -11.91 7.78
N THR A 29 1.22 -11.55 8.35
CA THR A 29 1.49 -10.15 8.74
C THR A 29 1.66 -9.26 7.51
N VAL A 30 1.45 -7.95 7.70
CA VAL A 30 1.68 -6.92 6.66
C VAL A 30 3.10 -7.02 6.09
N HIS A 31 4.11 -7.18 6.94
CA HIS A 31 5.50 -7.33 6.52
C HIS A 31 5.71 -8.52 5.57
N LYS A 32 5.14 -9.68 5.90
CA LYS A 32 5.21 -10.87 5.03
C LYS A 32 4.43 -10.70 3.73
N ASN A 33 3.35 -9.91 3.75
CA ASN A 33 2.56 -9.63 2.55
C ASN A 33 3.26 -8.66 1.58
N ILE A 34 4.06 -7.69 2.05
CA ILE A 34 4.51 -6.54 1.22
C ILE A 34 6.03 -6.55 0.91
N ASN A 35 6.82 -7.50 1.44
CA ASN A 35 8.28 -7.60 1.23
C ASN A 35 9.02 -6.25 1.38
N LEU A 36 8.59 -5.47 2.37
CA LEU A 36 9.20 -4.20 2.73
C LEU A 36 9.96 -4.39 4.05
N PRO A 37 11.18 -3.87 4.22
CA PRO A 37 11.90 -3.97 5.49
C PRO A 37 11.06 -3.42 6.65
N ALA A 38 11.02 -4.15 7.76
CA ALA A 38 10.24 -3.77 8.95
C ALA A 38 10.56 -2.34 9.45
N ALA A 39 11.84 -1.92 9.37
CA ALA A 39 12.29 -0.60 9.78
C ALA A 39 11.78 0.55 8.88
N LEU A 40 11.43 0.26 7.63
CA LEU A 40 10.81 1.24 6.73
C LEU A 40 9.29 1.26 6.97
N LEU A 41 8.69 0.08 7.13
CA LEU A 41 7.27 -0.07 7.43
C LEU A 41 6.88 0.64 8.74
N SER A 42 7.73 0.56 9.77
CA SER A 42 7.51 1.23 11.06
C SER A 42 7.59 2.76 11.01
N ARG A 43 8.03 3.36 9.88
CA ARG A 43 8.03 4.82 9.69
C ARG A 43 6.71 5.34 9.11
N PHE A 44 5.82 4.44 8.69
CA PHE A 44 4.48 4.83 8.28
C PHE A 44 3.57 4.82 9.50
N ASP A 45 3.01 5.99 9.82
CA ASP A 45 2.02 6.12 10.89
C ASP A 45 0.67 5.50 10.50
N LEU A 46 0.37 5.43 9.20
CA LEU A 46 -0.87 4.92 8.64
C LEU A 46 -0.59 3.88 7.55
N ILE A 47 -1.28 2.75 7.62
CA ILE A 47 -1.24 1.69 6.61
C ILE A 47 -2.68 1.30 6.25
N PHE A 48 -3.04 1.44 4.97
CA PHE A 48 -4.34 1.06 4.44
C PHE A 48 -4.21 -0.21 3.59
N ILE A 49 -4.85 -1.30 4.03
CA ILE A 49 -4.91 -2.56 3.28
C ILE A 49 -6.20 -2.57 2.47
N LEU A 50 -6.07 -2.54 1.14
CA LEU A 50 -7.20 -2.67 0.23
C LEU A 50 -7.36 -4.15 -0.15
N LEU A 51 -8.44 -4.75 0.32
CA LEU A 51 -8.77 -6.15 0.02
C LEU A 51 -9.75 -6.20 -1.15
N ASP A 52 -9.36 -6.96 -2.18
CA ASP A 52 -10.25 -7.32 -3.28
C ASP A 52 -11.15 -8.49 -2.84
N GLU A 53 -12.30 -8.15 -2.26
CA GLU A 53 -13.39 -9.09 -1.98
C GLU A 53 -14.40 -9.03 -3.11
N SER A 54 -14.49 -10.10 -3.89
CA SER A 54 -15.56 -10.28 -4.88
C SER A 54 -16.90 -10.34 -4.16
N LYS A 55 -17.59 -9.20 -4.13
CA LYS A 55 -18.93 -9.03 -3.56
C LYS A 55 -19.86 -8.65 -4.70
N GLN A 56 -20.80 -9.53 -4.99
CA GLN A 56 -21.74 -9.40 -6.10
C GLN A 56 -22.49 -8.06 -6.09
N ASP A 57 -22.82 -7.53 -4.90
CA ASP A 57 -23.46 -6.22 -4.74
C ASP A 57 -22.54 -5.04 -5.12
N ARG A 58 -21.24 -5.12 -4.80
CA ARG A 58 -20.25 -4.10 -5.18
C ARG A 58 -19.96 -4.16 -6.67
N ASP A 59 -19.88 -5.36 -7.22
CA ASP A 59 -19.70 -5.57 -8.66
C ASP A 59 -20.89 -5.01 -9.45
N LEU A 60 -22.12 -5.21 -8.95
CA LEU A 60 -23.33 -4.63 -9.55
C LEU A 60 -23.35 -3.10 -9.46
N ALA A 61 -22.94 -2.54 -8.31
CA ALA A 61 -22.85 -1.08 -8.14
C ALA A 61 -21.77 -0.46 -9.04
N MET A 62 -20.61 -1.12 -9.16
CA MET A 62 -19.52 -0.66 -10.02
C MET A 62 -19.89 -0.78 -11.51
N ALA A 63 -20.56 -1.86 -11.92
CA ALA A 63 -21.08 -2.02 -13.27
C ALA A 63 -22.10 -0.94 -13.64
N ARG A 64 -22.98 -0.55 -12.71
CA ARG A 64 -23.92 0.58 -12.91
C ARG A 64 -23.20 1.92 -13.02
N HIS A 65 -22.05 2.08 -12.36
CA HIS A 65 -21.30 3.33 -12.36
C HIS A 65 -20.40 3.50 -13.58
N ILE A 66 -19.81 2.42 -14.09
CA ILE A 66 -18.91 2.42 -15.26
C ILE A 66 -19.68 2.20 -16.58
N GLY A 67 -20.83 1.52 -16.52
CA GLY A 67 -21.62 1.10 -17.68
C GLY A 67 -22.66 2.10 -18.19
N MET A 68 -22.45 3.41 -18.03
CA MET A 68 -23.25 4.45 -18.72
C MET A 68 -22.34 5.47 -19.40
#